data_AF-A4J591-F1
#
_entry.id   AF-A4J591-F1
#
_cell.length_a   1.000
_cell.length_b   1.000
_cell.length_c   1.000
_cell.angle_alpha   90.00
_cell.angle_beta   90.00
_cell.angle_gamma   90.00
#
_symmetry.space_group_name_H-M   'P 1'
#
loop_
_entity.id
_entity.type
_entity.pdbx_description
1 polymer ?
#
loop_
_entity_poly.entity_id
_entity_poly.type
_entity_poly.pdbx_seq_one_letter_code
_entity_poly.pdbx_strand_id
1 'polypeptide(L)' 'MTVDVDKFVQEHQEEIITLVNNSLNRAGDIVAKKVQSGELGATLQDVLPIMLYEILLTNTVSTLRLVSEMVNETEKNTN' A
#
# COMPACT_ATOMS: atom_id res chain seq x y z
N MET A 1 -9.47 -7.16 -25.12
CA MET A 1 -8.38 -7.32 -24.14
C MET A 1 -9.06 -7.68 -22.83
N THR A 2 -8.84 -8.90 -22.33
CA THR A 2 -9.41 -9.34 -21.06
C THR A 2 -8.25 -9.58 -20.12
N VAL A 3 -8.15 -8.77 -19.08
CA VAL A 3 -7.13 -8.92 -18.05
C VAL A 3 -7.57 -10.05 -17.13
N ASP A 4 -6.72 -11.08 -16.97
CA ASP A 4 -6.96 -12.17 -16.02
C ASP A 4 -6.44 -11.75 -14.64
N VAL A 5 -7.31 -11.10 -13.87
CA VAL A 5 -7.00 -10.55 -12.55
C VAL A 5 -6.67 -11.66 -11.56
N ASP A 6 -7.36 -12.80 -11.63
CA ASP A 6 -7.17 -13.90 -10.68
C ASP A 6 -5.77 -14.50 -10.84
N LYS A 7 -5.33 -14.71 -12.08
CA LYS A 7 -3.98 -15.18 -12.37
C LYS A 7 -2.93 -14.18 -11.92
N PHE A 8 -3.11 -12.88 -12.21
CA PHE A 8 -2.18 -11.84 -11.79
C PHE A 8 -2.06 -11.79 -10.25
N VAL A 9 -3.17 -11.86 -9.53
CA VAL A 9 -3.15 -11.87 -8.06
C VAL A 9 -2.42 -13.10 -7.51
N GLN A 10 -2.60 -14.27 -8.13
CA GLN A 10 -1.87 -15.48 -7.75
C GLN A 10 -0.37 -15.35 -7.99
N GLU A 11 0.04 -14.80 -9.13
CA GLU A 11 1.45 -14.63 -9.52
C GLU A 11 2.17 -13.58 -8.66
N HIS A 12 1.45 -12.57 -8.14
CA HIS A 12 2.01 -11.46 -7.36
C HIS A 12 1.64 -11.47 -5.87
N GLN A 13 1.13 -12.58 -5.33
CA GLN A 13 0.62 -12.65 -3.95
C GLN A 13 1.66 -12.24 -2.90
N GLU A 14 2.92 -12.67 -3.05
CA GLU A 14 4.01 -12.30 -2.13
C GLU A 14 4.36 -10.81 -2.20
N GLU A 15 4.29 -10.24 -3.40
CA GLU A 15 4.55 -8.82 -3.63
C GLU A 15 3.44 -7.96 -3.01
N ILE A 16 2.18 -8.37 -3.16
CA ILE A 16 1.02 -7.76 -2.50
C ILE A 16 1.21 -7.77 -0.96
N ILE A 17 1.56 -8.91 -0.37
CA ILE A 17 1.80 -9.03 1.08
C ILE A 17 2.93 -8.09 1.51
N THR A 18 4.01 -8.04 0.74
CA THR A 18 5.16 -7.16 1.00
C THR A 18 4.76 -5.68 0.95
N LEU A 19 3.93 -5.28 -0.02
CA LEU A 19 3.42 -3.92 -0.14
C LEU A 19 2.52 -3.53 1.04
N VAL A 20 1.67 -4.44 1.52
CA VAL A 20 0.85 -4.22 2.72
C VAL A 20 1.73 -4.04 3.95
N ASN A 21 2.72 -4.91 4.16
CA ASN A 21 3.64 -4.80 5.30
C ASN A 21 4.45 -3.49 5.26
N ASN A 22 4.93 -3.10 4.09
CA ASN A 22 5.62 -1.82 3.92
C ASN A 22 4.71 -0.62 4.22
N SER A 23 3.42 -0.71 3.86
CA SER A 23 2.42 0.32 4.17
C SER A 23 2.21 0.47 5.68
N LEU A 24 2.08 -0.66 6.39
CA LEU A 24 1.92 -0.68 7.85
C LEU A 24 3.14 -0.12 8.56
N ASN A 25 4.34 -0.55 8.18
CA ASN A 25 5.60 -0.10 8.77
C ASN A 25 5.80 1.40 8.55
N ARG A 26 5.59 1.89 7.33
CA ARG A 26 5.71 3.31 7.01
C ARG A 26 4.72 4.17 7.79
N ALA A 27 3.46 3.72 7.90
CA ALA A 27 2.46 4.41 8.70
C ALA A 27 2.88 4.48 10.18
N GLY A 28 3.39 3.37 10.72
CA GLY A 28 3.95 3.31 12.07
C GLY A 28 5.09 4.29 12.30
N ASP A 29 6.06 4.36 11.38
CA ASP A 29 7.21 5.27 11.46
C ASP A 29 6.79 6.75 11.43
N ILE A 30 5.83 7.10 10.58
CA ILE A 30 5.31 8.48 10.47
C ILE A 30 4.62 8.89 11.77
N VAL A 31 3.73 8.03 12.28
CA VAL A 31 3.04 8.26 13.55
C VAL A 31 4.05 8.38 14.69
N ALA A 32 5.02 7.46 14.78
CA ALA A 32 6.03 7.48 15.83
C ALA A 32 6.84 8.78 15.84
N LYS A 33 7.24 9.28 14.67
CA LYS A 33 7.93 10.57 14.54
C LYS A 33 7.08 11.75 15.01
N LYS A 34 5.79 11.78 14.64
CA LYS A 34 4.85 12.84 15.06
C LYS A 34 4.58 12.83 16.57
N VAL A 35 4.53 11.64 17.17
CA VAL A 35 4.43 11.51 18.63
C VAL A 35 5.71 12.00 19.31
N GLN A 36 6.88 11.61 18.78
CA GLN A 36 8.18 12.06 19.31
C GLN A 36 8.41 13.56 19.19
N SER A 37 7.89 14.22 18.14
CA SER A 37 7.96 15.67 17.98
C SER A 37 6.94 16.43 18.84
N GLY A 38 5.98 15.73 19.46
CA GLY A 38 4.88 16.34 20.21
C GLY A 38 3.77 16.92 19.33
N GLU A 39 3.83 16.72 18.01
CA GLU A 39 2.76 17.11 17.06
C GLU A 39 1.50 16.26 17.21
N LEU A 40 1.64 15.05 17.77
CA LEU A 40 0.55 14.09 17.93
C LEU A 40 0.56 13.53 19.36
N GLY A 41 -0.62 13.44 19.97
CA GLY A 41 -0.78 12.76 21.25
C GLY A 41 -0.46 11.27 21.14
N ALA A 42 0.00 10.67 22.23
CA ALA A 42 0.32 9.24 22.28
C ALA A 42 -0.91 8.35 22.53
N THR A 43 -2.11 8.93 22.56
CA THR A 43 -3.33 8.14 22.76
C THR A 43 -3.74 7.45 21.46
N LEU A 44 -4.44 6.32 21.59
CA LEU A 44 -4.97 5.62 20.42
C LEU A 44 -5.93 6.51 19.61
N GLN A 45 -6.66 7.40 20.26
CA GLN A 45 -7.62 8.31 19.62
C GLN A 45 -6.91 9.33 18.72
N ASP A 46 -5.72 9.78 19.10
CA ASP A 46 -4.90 10.69 18.30
C ASP A 46 -4.19 9.93 17.16
N VAL A 47 -3.65 8.75 17.48
CA VAL A 47 -2.81 7.96 16.57
C VAL A 47 -3.60 7.25 15.47
N LEU A 48 -4.73 6.63 15.83
CA LEU A 48 -5.45 5.73 14.92
C LEU A 48 -5.91 6.40 13.62
N PRO A 49 -6.48 7.63 13.62
CA PRO A 49 -6.89 8.29 12.39
C PRO A 49 -5.73 8.54 11.42
N ILE A 50 -4.58 8.95 11.95
CA ILE A 50 -3.36 9.20 11.15
C ILE A 50 -2.82 7.88 10.60
N MET A 51 -2.77 6.84 11.43
CA MET A 51 -2.34 5.51 11.00
C MET A 51 -3.22 4.98 9.86
N LEU A 52 -4.54 5.06 9.99
CA LEU A 52 -5.48 4.63 8.95
C LEU A 52 -5.34 5.44 7.66
N TYR A 53 -5.13 6.75 7.77
CA TYR A 53 -4.90 7.61 6.61
C TYR A 53 -3.62 7.22 5.86
N GLU A 54 -2.51 7.03 6.57
CA GLU A 54 -1.22 6.64 5.97
C GLU A 54 -1.27 5.24 5.35
N ILE A 55 -1.96 4.29 5.99
CA ILE A 55 -2.19 2.95 5.43
C ILE A 55 -3.02 3.05 4.15
N LEU A 56 -4.12 3.80 4.16
CA LEU A 56 -4.99 3.94 2.99
C LEU A 56 -4.23 4.58 1.81
N LEU A 57 -3.47 5.64 2.08
CA LEU A 57 -2.68 6.34 1.07
C LEU A 57 -1.60 5.42 0.47
N THR A 58 -0.84 4.74 1.32
CA THR A 58 0.24 3.85 0.86
C THR A 58 -0.30 2.63 0.12
N ASN A 59 -1.40 2.03 0.60
CA ASN A 59 -2.07 0.94 -0.09
C ASN A 59 -2.61 1.36 -1.46
N THR A 60 -3.20 2.56 -1.55
CA THR A 60 -3.72 3.10 -2.82
C THR A 60 -2.62 3.25 -3.85
N VAL A 61 -1.50 3.90 -3.50
CA VAL A 61 -0.36 4.07 -4.41
C VAL A 61 0.21 2.72 -4.85
N SER A 62 0.36 1.78 -3.92
CA SER A 62 0.88 0.44 -4.20
C SER A 62 -0.03 -0.34 -5.14
N THR A 63 -1.34 -0.28 -4.90
CA THR A 63 -2.34 -0.94 -5.75
C THR A 63 -2.35 -0.34 -7.16
N LEU A 64 -2.30 0.98 -7.29
CA LEU A 64 -2.24 1.65 -8.59
C LEU A 64 -0.99 1.25 -9.38
N ARG A 65 0.14 1.07 -8.69
CA ARG A 65 1.39 0.58 -9.31
C ARG A 65 1.24 -0.85 -9.83
N LEU A 66 0.74 -1.77 -9.00
CA LEU A 66 0.49 -3.16 -9.42
C LEU A 66 -0.48 -3.23 -10.61
N VAL A 67 -1.56 -2.44 -10.58
CA VAL A 67 -2.51 -2.35 -11.69
C VAL A 67 -1.83 -1.81 -12.95
N SER A 68 -0.96 -0.81 -12.83
CA SER A 68 -0.18 -0.32 -13.98
C SER A 68 0.76 -1.38 -14.54
N GLU A 69 1.40 -2.18 -13.69
CA GLU A 69 2.28 -3.28 -14.10
C GLU A 69 1.47 -4.35 -14.85
N MET A 70 0.31 -4.75 -14.32
CA MET A 70 -0.63 -5.67 -14.96
C MET A 70 -1.08 -5.21 -16.36
N VAL A 71 -1.41 -3.92 -16.53
CA VAL A 71 -1.79 -3.34 -17.83
C VAL A 71 -0.61 -3.38 -18.80
N ASN A 72 0.58 -2.96 -18.36
CA ASN A 72 1.77 -2.92 -19.20
C ASN A 72 2.24 -4.32 -19.66
N GLU A 73 2.15 -5.33 -18.79
CA GLU A 73 2.47 -6.72 -19.15
C GLU A 73 1.47 -7.29 -20.16
N THR A 74 0.20 -6.95 -19.99
CA THR A 74 -0.84 -7.33 -20.96
C THR A 74 -0.51 -6.75 -22.35
N GLU A 75 -0.14 -5.47 -22.44
CA GLU A 75 0.24 -4.83 -23.70
C GLU A 75 1.51 -5.44 -24.34
N LYS A 76 2.51 -5.80 -23.53
CA LYS A 76 3.73 -6.47 -24.02
C LYS A 76 3.45 -7.86 -24.59
N ASN A 77 2.51 -8.61 -24.00
CA ASN A 77 2.14 -9.95 -24.45
C ASN A 77 1.20 -9.96 -25.66
N THR A 78 0.69 -8.80 -26.09
CA THR A 78 -0.18 -8.68 -27.29
C THR A 78 0.54 -8.16 -28.54
N ASN A 79 1.81 -7.78 -28.44
CA ASN A 79 2.68 -7.35 -29.56
C ASN A 79 3.78 -8.39 -29.82
#